data_AF-A0ABD1GBQ3-F1
#
_entry.id   AF-A0ABD1GBQ3-F1
#
_cell.length_a   1.000
_cell.length_b   1.000
_cell.length_c   1.000
_cell.angle_alpha   90.00
_cell.angle_beta   90.00
_cell.angle_gamma   90.00
#
_symmetry.space_group_name_H-M   'P 1'
#
loop_
_entity.id
_entity.type
_entity.pdbx_description
1 polymer ?
#
loop_
_entity_poly.entity_id
_entity_poly.type
_entity_poly.pdbx_seq_one_letter_code
_entity_poly.pdbx_strand_id
1 'polypeptide(L)'
;MVGHPDGSNRAFFSNQQGKIWLATIPSQGSGGVLELDEATPFLDLTDEVHFDSEFGLLGIAFHPKFTENGRFFASFNCDKAKWPACAGRCTCNSDVKCDPSKLNPENGANPCQFQSVIAEFTANGTASQPSLANPLEVRRIFTMGLPFTSHHAGQILFGPEDGHLYFMMGDGGGARGDPFNFAQNLMLIP
;
A
#
# COMPACT_ATOMS: atom_id res chain seq x y z
N MET A 1 -0.36 -8.78 -7.81
CA MET A 1 0.64 -9.12 -8.85
C MET A 1 0.85 -7.93 -9.76
N VAL A 2 2.09 -7.60 -10.09
CA VAL A 2 2.44 -6.54 -11.05
C VAL A 2 3.54 -7.06 -11.96
N GLY A 3 3.39 -6.93 -13.29
CA GLY A 3 4.42 -7.35 -14.24
C GLY A 3 5.71 -6.53 -14.08
N HIS A 4 6.86 -7.13 -14.35
CA HIS A 4 8.12 -6.42 -14.30
C HIS A 4 8.16 -5.35 -15.42
N PRO A 5 8.56 -4.09 -15.14
CA PRO A 5 8.47 -2.99 -16.11
C PRO A 5 9.36 -3.09 -17.35
N ASP A 6 10.26 -4.07 -17.41
CA ASP A 6 11.19 -4.27 -18.53
C ASP A 6 10.61 -5.13 -19.67
N GLY A 7 9.35 -5.57 -19.54
CA GLY A 7 8.69 -6.43 -20.53
C GLY A 7 9.19 -7.89 -20.52
N SER A 8 9.99 -8.28 -19.53
CA SER A 8 10.37 -9.68 -19.34
C SER A 8 9.20 -10.53 -18.81
N ASN A 9 9.37 -11.84 -18.84
CA ASN A 9 8.44 -12.79 -18.21
C ASN A 9 8.62 -12.83 -16.69
N ARG A 10 8.77 -11.69 -16.02
CA ARG A 10 8.86 -11.61 -14.57
C ARG A 10 7.70 -10.81 -14.01
N ALA A 11 7.30 -11.15 -12.80
CA ALA A 11 6.28 -10.39 -12.08
C ALA A 11 6.55 -10.39 -10.59
N PHE A 12 6.07 -9.33 -9.95
CA PHE A 12 6.09 -9.17 -8.51
C PHE A 12 4.78 -9.67 -7.92
N PHE A 13 4.89 -10.55 -6.93
CA PHE A 13 3.78 -11.10 -6.17
C PHE A 13 3.86 -10.58 -4.75
N SER A 14 2.74 -10.17 -4.18
CA SER A 14 2.67 -9.72 -2.80
C SER A 14 1.65 -10.53 -2.03
N ASN A 15 1.88 -10.67 -0.72
CA ASN A 15 0.88 -11.15 0.20
C ASN A 15 0.36 -10.00 1.07
N GLN A 16 -0.72 -10.27 1.78
CA GLN A 16 -1.36 -9.29 2.65
C GLN A 16 -0.47 -8.87 3.82
N GLN A 17 0.37 -9.78 4.33
CA GLN A 17 1.25 -9.54 5.47
C GLN A 17 2.42 -8.57 5.19
N GLY A 18 2.66 -8.16 3.95
CA GLY A 18 3.69 -7.16 3.63
C GLY A 18 4.93 -7.68 2.93
N LYS A 19 4.92 -8.91 2.42
CA LYS A 19 6.04 -9.45 1.63
C LYS A 19 5.78 -9.31 0.14
N ILE A 20 6.85 -9.06 -0.60
CA ILE A 20 6.89 -8.99 -2.06
C ILE A 20 7.95 -9.98 -2.54
N TRP A 21 7.63 -10.78 -3.55
CA TRP A 21 8.56 -11.68 -4.23
C TRP A 21 8.64 -11.35 -5.71
N LEU A 22 9.83 -11.52 -6.27
CA LEU A 22 10.04 -11.51 -7.72
C LEU A 22 9.99 -12.94 -8.23
N ALA A 23 9.18 -13.20 -9.24
CA ALA A 23 9.03 -14.52 -9.83
C ALA A 23 9.23 -14.49 -11.34
N THR A 24 9.70 -15.60 -11.90
CA THR A 24 9.78 -15.84 -13.33
C THR A 24 8.55 -16.64 -13.76
N ILE A 25 7.78 -16.07 -14.68
CA ILE A 25 6.59 -16.66 -15.28
C ILE A 25 7.04 -17.53 -16.47
N PRO A 26 6.63 -18.82 -16.52
CA PRO A 26 6.96 -19.68 -17.65
C PRO A 26 6.22 -19.22 -18.92
N SER A 27 6.85 -19.41 -20.08
CA SER A 27 6.21 -19.12 -21.36
C SER A 27 4.90 -19.91 -21.50
N GLN A 28 3.87 -19.28 -22.06
CA GLN A 28 2.57 -19.91 -22.28
C GLN A 28 2.74 -21.20 -23.12
N GLY A 29 2.16 -22.31 -22.66
CA GLY A 29 2.24 -23.60 -23.35
C GLY A 29 3.54 -24.39 -23.16
N SER A 30 4.52 -23.87 -22.40
CA SER A 30 5.77 -24.57 -22.12
C SER A 30 5.62 -25.76 -21.15
N GLY A 31 4.54 -25.78 -20.36
CA GLY A 31 4.38 -26.72 -19.24
C GLY A 31 5.30 -26.43 -18.05
N GLY A 32 6.05 -25.32 -18.10
CA GLY A 32 6.86 -24.85 -16.97
C GLY A 32 6.01 -24.38 -15.80
N VAL A 33 6.62 -24.30 -14.62
CA VAL A 33 5.99 -23.81 -13.39
C VAL A 33 6.46 -22.39 -13.07
N LEU A 34 5.70 -21.67 -12.25
CA LEU A 34 6.13 -20.38 -11.71
C LEU A 34 7.37 -20.59 -10.83
N GLU A 35 8.45 -19.88 -11.13
CA GLU A 35 9.67 -19.92 -10.32
C GLU A 35 9.66 -18.74 -9.34
N LEU A 36 9.52 -19.05 -8.05
CA LEU A 36 9.50 -18.07 -6.96
C LEU A 36 10.24 -18.68 -5.77
N ASP A 37 11.25 -17.98 -5.25
CA ASP A 37 11.94 -18.37 -4.03
C ASP A 37 11.25 -17.76 -2.81
N GLU A 38 10.43 -18.54 -2.11
CA GLU A 38 9.65 -18.06 -0.95
C GLU A 38 10.55 -17.64 0.23
N ALA A 39 11.75 -18.22 0.34
CA ALA A 39 12.68 -17.94 1.43
C ALA A 39 13.33 -16.56 1.31
N THR A 40 13.35 -15.98 0.10
CA THR A 40 14.05 -14.75 -0.21
C THR A 40 13.09 -13.72 -0.82
N PRO A 41 12.25 -13.05 -0.01
CA PRO A 41 11.37 -12.00 -0.52
C PRO A 41 12.21 -10.85 -1.12
N PHE A 42 11.73 -10.29 -2.22
CA PHE A 42 12.25 -9.07 -2.81
C PHE A 42 12.16 -7.90 -1.81
N LEU A 43 11.05 -7.78 -1.09
CA LEU A 43 10.86 -6.81 0.00
C LEU A 43 10.08 -7.46 1.13
N ASP A 44 10.47 -7.17 2.37
CA ASP A 44 9.77 -7.62 3.57
C ASP A 44 9.40 -6.40 4.42
N LEU A 45 8.10 -6.12 4.55
CA LEU A 45 7.55 -5.03 5.36
C LEU A 45 6.67 -5.57 6.50
N THR A 46 6.88 -6.81 6.96
CA THR A 46 6.01 -7.40 7.99
C THR A 46 6.03 -6.68 9.33
N ASP A 47 7.07 -5.87 9.60
CA ASP A 47 7.19 -5.09 10.83
C ASP A 47 6.38 -3.78 10.74
N GLU A 48 6.21 -3.23 9.54
CA GLU A 48 5.49 -1.99 9.26
C GLU A 48 4.01 -2.23 8.93
N VAL A 49 3.71 -3.31 8.21
CA VAL A 49 2.39 -3.62 7.68
C VAL A 49 1.51 -4.23 8.77
N HIS A 50 0.37 -3.59 9.01
CA HIS A 50 -0.74 -4.18 9.72
C HIS A 50 -1.70 -4.81 8.72
N PHE A 51 -2.11 -6.06 8.98
CA PHE A 51 -3.05 -6.79 8.13
C PHE A 51 -4.20 -7.40 8.96
N ASP A 52 -5.39 -7.46 8.36
CA ASP A 52 -6.59 -8.13 8.90
C ASP A 52 -7.45 -8.70 7.75
N SER A 53 -8.79 -8.68 7.84
CA SER A 53 -9.68 -9.00 6.71
C SER A 53 -9.47 -8.14 5.46
N GLU A 54 -9.21 -6.84 5.61
CA GLU A 54 -9.09 -5.89 4.49
C GLU A 54 -7.78 -5.09 4.51
N PHE A 55 -7.16 -4.94 5.68
CA PHE A 55 -5.86 -4.30 5.79
C PHE A 55 -4.73 -5.18 5.29
N GLY A 56 -3.64 -4.55 4.86
CA GLY A 56 -2.39 -5.22 4.55
C GLY A 56 -1.54 -4.41 3.58
N LEU A 57 -0.70 -5.11 2.82
CA LEU A 57 -0.08 -4.58 1.61
C LEU A 57 -1.04 -4.73 0.43
N LEU A 58 -1.57 -3.60 -0.04
CA LEU A 58 -2.73 -3.54 -0.94
C LEU A 58 -2.38 -3.14 -2.37
N GLY A 59 -1.24 -2.47 -2.58
CA GLY A 59 -0.84 -2.02 -3.91
C GLY A 59 0.66 -1.91 -4.07
N ILE A 60 1.13 -2.15 -5.30
CA ILE A 60 2.50 -1.90 -5.72
C ILE A 60 2.43 -1.18 -7.07
N ALA A 61 3.22 -0.13 -7.23
CA ALA A 61 3.37 0.55 -8.51
C ALA A 61 4.86 0.85 -8.77
N PHE A 62 5.31 0.63 -9.99
CA PHE A 62 6.67 0.95 -10.39
C PHE A 62 6.72 2.36 -10.97
N HIS A 63 7.75 3.12 -10.63
CA HIS A 63 8.00 4.40 -11.29
C HIS A 63 8.06 4.19 -12.81
N PRO A 64 7.55 5.10 -13.67
CA PRO A 64 7.58 4.93 -15.13
C PRO A 64 8.98 4.70 -15.70
N LYS A 65 10.00 5.19 -14.99
CA LYS A 65 11.43 4.99 -15.27
C LYS A 65 12.10 3.94 -14.37
N PHE A 66 11.36 2.94 -13.89
CA PHE A 66 11.87 1.95 -12.95
C PHE A 66 13.15 1.31 -13.47
N THR A 67 13.21 0.89 -14.74
CA THR A 67 14.40 0.28 -15.36
C THR A 67 15.64 1.17 -15.36
N GLU A 68 15.49 2.48 -15.16
CA GLU A 68 16.58 3.45 -15.04
C GLU A 68 16.92 3.76 -13.58
N ASN A 69 15.92 3.87 -12.69
CA ASN A 69 16.10 4.44 -11.35
C ASN A 69 15.81 3.48 -10.18
N GLY A 70 15.26 2.30 -10.43
CA GLY A 70 14.93 1.31 -9.42
C GLY A 70 13.84 1.72 -8.41
N ARG A 71 13.11 2.81 -8.65
CA ARG A 71 12.12 3.36 -7.71
C ARG A 71 10.75 2.74 -7.88
N PHE A 72 10.15 2.32 -6.79
CA PHE A 72 8.80 1.76 -6.76
C PHE A 72 8.07 2.19 -5.49
N PHE A 73 6.77 1.96 -5.48
CA PHE A 73 5.87 2.44 -4.45
C PHE A 73 5.05 1.27 -3.92
N ALA A 74 4.80 1.27 -2.62
CA ALA A 74 3.89 0.34 -1.98
C ALA A 74 2.81 1.12 -1.23
N SER A 75 1.57 0.61 -1.33
CA SER A 75 0.41 1.08 -0.60
C SER A 75 0.04 0.04 0.44
N PHE A 76 0.04 0.41 1.71
CA PHE A 76 -0.20 -0.51 2.82
C PHE A 76 -0.85 0.18 4.02
N ASN A 77 -1.42 -0.62 4.92
CA ASN A 77 -1.94 -0.14 6.19
C ASN A 77 -0.94 -0.38 7.31
N CYS A 78 -0.89 0.54 8.26
CA CYS A 78 -0.09 0.38 9.47
C CYS A 78 -0.91 0.69 10.73
N ASP A 79 -0.43 0.20 11.87
CA ASP A 79 -1.04 0.38 13.18
C ASP A 79 -0.06 1.07 14.13
N LYS A 80 -0.42 2.28 14.56
CA LYS A 80 0.39 3.09 15.48
C LYS A 80 0.65 2.41 16.82
N ALA A 81 -0.22 1.48 17.24
CA ALA A 81 -0.01 0.72 18.46
C ALA A 81 1.10 -0.34 18.31
N LYS A 82 1.35 -0.84 17.10
CA LYS A 82 2.39 -1.83 16.80
C LYS A 82 3.68 -1.20 16.31
N TRP A 83 3.56 -0.19 15.44
CA TRP A 83 4.68 0.48 14.81
C TRP A 83 4.61 2.00 15.07
N PRO A 84 5.44 2.55 15.98
CA PRO A 84 5.37 3.98 16.33
C PRO A 84 5.62 4.94 15.17
N ALA A 85 6.33 4.49 14.12
CA ALA A 85 6.56 5.29 12.90
C ALA A 85 5.38 5.27 11.92
N CYS A 86 4.30 4.55 12.25
CA CYS A 86 2.98 4.73 11.67
C CYS A 86 2.38 6.07 12.14
N ALA A 87 2.94 7.16 11.64
CA ALA A 87 2.58 8.52 11.98
C ALA A 87 1.91 9.19 10.77
N GLY A 88 0.77 9.82 11.03
CA GLY A 88 -0.01 10.58 10.06
C GLY A 88 -1.08 11.39 10.76
N ARG A 89 -1.88 12.13 9.99
CA ARG A 89 -3.03 12.85 10.54
C ARG A 89 -4.09 11.83 10.96
N CYS A 90 -4.66 12.04 12.15
CA CYS A 90 -5.86 11.28 12.52
C CYS A 90 -6.98 11.55 11.51
N THR A 91 -7.91 10.62 11.45
CA THR A 91 -9.15 10.83 10.70
C THR A 91 -9.82 12.12 11.16
N CYS A 92 -10.18 12.99 10.22
CA CYS A 92 -10.92 14.22 10.49
C CYS A 92 -12.31 14.16 9.84
N ASN A 93 -13.35 14.40 10.64
CA ASN A 93 -14.67 14.80 10.15
C ASN A 93 -14.88 16.31 10.38
N SER A 94 -15.25 17.05 9.33
CA SER A 94 -15.55 18.48 9.40
C SER A 94 -16.78 18.82 10.24
N ASP A 95 -17.77 17.92 10.34
CA ASP A 95 -18.98 18.08 11.16
C ASP A 95 -18.64 18.20 12.65
N VAL A 96 -17.53 17.57 13.07
CA VAL A 96 -16.98 17.66 14.44
C VAL A 96 -15.71 18.51 14.51
N LYS A 97 -15.46 19.38 13.52
CA LYS A 97 -14.30 20.29 13.46
C LYS A 97 -12.94 19.58 13.59
N CYS A 98 -12.80 18.39 13.01
CA CYS A 98 -11.61 17.55 13.15
C CYS A 98 -11.24 17.20 14.60
N ASP A 99 -12.20 17.15 15.53
CA ASP A 99 -11.95 16.67 16.90
C ASP A 99 -12.09 15.14 16.96
N PRO A 100 -10.99 14.36 16.97
CA PRO A 100 -11.06 12.90 17.01
C PRO A 100 -11.69 12.37 18.31
N SER A 101 -11.75 13.15 19.39
CA SER A 101 -12.43 12.75 20.62
C SER A 101 -13.96 12.70 20.49
N LYS A 102 -14.50 13.30 19.41
CA LYS A 102 -15.92 13.29 19.07
C LYS A 102 -16.30 12.16 18.13
N LEU A 103 -15.32 11.44 17.62
CA LEU A 103 -15.54 10.25 16.79
C LEU A 103 -15.54 9.03 17.70
N ASN A 104 -16.69 8.37 17.79
CA ASN A 104 -16.80 7.15 18.58
C ASN A 104 -16.04 6.01 17.88
N PRO A 105 -15.29 5.18 18.62
CA PRO A 105 -14.71 3.97 18.06
C PRO A 105 -15.81 3.05 17.51
N GLU A 106 -15.61 2.51 16.32
CA GLU A 106 -16.44 1.44 15.75
C GLU A 106 -15.54 0.24 15.46
N ASN A 107 -16.03 -0.97 15.75
CA ASN A 107 -15.27 -2.22 15.64
C ASN A 107 -13.90 -2.21 16.37
N GLY A 108 -13.75 -1.37 17.41
CA GLY A 108 -12.52 -1.24 18.18
C GLY A 108 -11.43 -0.39 17.51
N ALA A 109 -11.67 0.13 16.31
CA ALA A 109 -10.75 1.04 15.62
C ALA A 109 -10.84 2.45 16.23
N ASN A 110 -9.69 3.02 16.59
CA ASN A 110 -9.61 4.39 17.07
C ASN A 110 -9.25 5.34 15.90
N PRO A 111 -9.80 6.57 15.84
CA PRO A 111 -9.59 7.51 14.73
C PRO A 111 -8.12 7.87 14.41
N CYS A 112 -7.21 7.63 15.35
CA CYS A 112 -5.78 7.95 15.26
C CYS A 112 -4.88 6.70 15.22
N GLN A 113 -5.45 5.50 15.14
CA GLN A 113 -4.69 4.25 15.28
C GLN A 113 -4.15 3.75 13.96
N PHE A 114 -5.04 3.59 12.97
CA PHE A 114 -4.68 3.03 11.67
C PHE A 114 -4.43 4.12 10.64
N GLN A 115 -3.55 3.84 9.69
CA GLN A 115 -3.23 4.73 8.59
C GLN A 115 -3.16 3.95 7.28
N SER A 116 -3.66 4.53 6.19
CA SER A 116 -3.24 4.19 4.82
C SER A 116 -1.95 4.93 4.52
N VAL A 117 -0.95 4.21 4.02
CA VAL A 117 0.39 4.74 3.70
C VAL A 117 0.70 4.43 2.26
N ILE A 118 1.22 5.43 1.53
CA ILE A 118 1.94 5.20 0.28
C ILE A 118 3.37 5.65 0.51
N ALA A 119 4.31 4.73 0.36
CA ALA A 119 5.73 4.99 0.53
C ALA A 119 6.52 4.57 -0.71
N GLU A 120 7.64 5.26 -0.91
CA GLU A 120 8.58 5.01 -2.00
C GLU A 120 9.78 4.21 -1.49
N PHE A 121 10.19 3.21 -2.26
CA PHE A 121 11.29 2.30 -1.98
C PHE A 121 12.24 2.22 -3.18
N THR A 122 13.41 1.63 -2.97
CA THR A 122 14.40 1.40 -4.02
C THR A 122 14.80 -0.07 -4.10
N ALA A 123 14.92 -0.58 -5.31
CA ALA A 123 15.52 -1.87 -5.58
C ALA A 123 17.05 -1.81 -5.37
N ASN A 124 17.62 -2.92 -4.91
CA ASN A 124 19.05 -3.20 -4.89
C ASN A 124 19.44 -3.88 -6.21
N GLY A 125 20.68 -3.63 -6.65
CA GLY A 125 21.17 -4.09 -7.95
C GLY A 125 20.78 -3.14 -9.07
N THR A 126 20.71 -3.67 -10.30
CA THR A 126 20.20 -2.90 -11.44
C THR A 126 18.71 -3.08 -11.54
N ALA A 127 17.97 -2.06 -11.99
CA ALA A 127 16.53 -2.16 -12.03
C ALA A 127 15.99 -3.13 -13.10
N SER A 128 16.81 -3.53 -14.08
CA SER A 128 16.51 -4.62 -15.01
C SER A 128 16.87 -5.99 -14.44
N GLN A 129 17.70 -6.09 -13.40
CA GLN A 129 17.99 -7.32 -12.68
C GLN A 129 17.96 -7.07 -11.17
N PRO A 130 16.78 -6.73 -10.62
CA PRO A 130 16.65 -6.44 -9.20
C PRO A 130 16.80 -7.74 -8.41
N SER A 131 17.55 -7.70 -7.32
CA SER A 131 17.76 -8.87 -6.45
C SER A 131 16.92 -8.80 -5.17
N LEU A 132 17.00 -7.67 -4.46
CA LEU A 132 16.25 -7.34 -3.24
C LEU A 132 15.84 -5.87 -3.30
N ALA A 133 15.04 -5.39 -2.37
CA ALA A 133 14.78 -3.97 -2.15
C ALA A 133 15.19 -3.57 -0.73
N ASN A 134 15.49 -2.29 -0.56
CA ASN A 134 15.72 -1.72 0.75
C ASN A 134 14.37 -1.54 1.47
N PRO A 135 14.15 -2.14 2.66
CA PRO A 135 12.91 -1.95 3.43
C PRO A 135 12.80 -0.54 4.04
N LEU A 136 13.87 0.25 4.02
CA LEU A 136 13.80 1.65 4.42
C LEU A 136 13.13 2.49 3.35
N GLU A 137 12.08 3.21 3.75
CA GLU A 137 11.42 4.19 2.89
C GLU A 137 12.40 5.26 2.43
N VAL A 138 12.43 5.51 1.11
CA VAL A 138 13.10 6.67 0.54
C VAL A 138 12.36 7.94 0.93
N ARG A 139 11.02 7.90 0.86
CA ARG A 139 10.13 8.94 1.37
C ARG A 139 8.70 8.42 1.50
N ARG A 140 7.96 9.05 2.40
CA ARG A 140 6.51 8.89 2.49
C ARG A 140 5.82 9.85 1.51
N ILE A 141 4.95 9.30 0.67
CA ILE A 141 4.20 10.06 -0.35
C ILE A 141 2.86 10.51 0.20
N PHE A 142 2.19 9.62 0.93
CA PHE A 142 0.84 9.84 1.42
C PHE A 142 0.64 9.15 2.76
N THR A 143 -0.09 9.81 3.65
CA THR A 143 -0.68 9.20 4.84
C THR A 143 -2.09 9.72 5.06
N MET A 144 -2.98 8.82 5.44
CA MET A 144 -4.33 9.16 5.81
C MET A 144 -4.80 8.29 6.97
N GLY A 145 -5.33 8.91 8.01
CA GLY A 145 -5.93 8.21 9.13
C GLY A 145 -7.20 7.49 8.73
N LEU A 146 -7.35 6.27 9.23
CA LEU A 146 -8.49 5.42 8.94
C LEU A 146 -9.39 5.30 10.18
N PRO A 147 -10.69 5.63 10.06
CA PRO A 147 -11.64 5.58 11.17
C PRO A 147 -12.12 4.16 11.47
N PHE A 148 -12.06 3.28 10.48
CA PHE A 148 -12.56 1.91 10.49
C PHE A 148 -11.52 0.97 9.90
N THR A 149 -11.79 -0.33 9.93
CA THR A 149 -10.89 -1.36 9.37
C THR A 149 -11.32 -1.87 7.99
N SER A 150 -12.44 -1.39 7.45
CA SER A 150 -13.05 -1.89 6.22
C SER A 150 -13.26 -0.81 5.15
N HIS A 151 -13.42 -1.26 3.92
CA HIS A 151 -13.75 -0.51 2.70
C HIS A 151 -12.76 0.57 2.32
N HIS A 152 -11.47 0.37 2.58
CA HIS A 152 -10.45 1.37 2.25
C HIS A 152 -9.88 1.24 0.85
N ALA A 153 -9.98 0.06 0.22
CA ALA A 153 -9.19 -0.26 -0.97
C ALA A 153 -7.70 0.07 -0.73
N GLY A 154 -6.93 0.38 -1.78
CA GLY A 154 -5.51 0.63 -1.62
C GLY A 154 -4.67 0.42 -2.87
N GLN A 155 -5.31 0.13 -4.01
CA GLN A 155 -4.62 -0.01 -5.27
C GLN A 155 -3.92 1.30 -5.65
N ILE A 156 -2.72 1.19 -6.20
CA ILE A 156 -1.97 2.31 -6.78
C ILE A 156 -1.49 1.96 -8.18
N LEU A 157 -1.44 2.94 -9.09
CA LEU A 157 -0.84 2.79 -10.42
C LEU A 157 -0.38 4.15 -10.96
N PHE A 158 0.62 4.13 -11.85
CA PHE A 158 0.98 5.31 -12.62
C PHE A 158 0.13 5.41 -13.89
N GLY A 159 -0.39 6.60 -14.18
CA GLY A 159 -1.02 6.90 -15.46
C GLY A 159 0.00 6.79 -16.60
N PRO A 160 -0.33 6.10 -17.69
CA PRO A 160 0.62 5.89 -18.79
C PRO A 160 0.91 7.17 -19.58
N GLU A 161 -0.04 8.11 -19.63
CA GLU A 161 0.10 9.34 -20.43
C GLU A 161 0.60 10.54 -19.62
N ASP A 162 0.14 10.68 -18.37
CA ASP A 162 0.38 11.85 -17.54
C ASP A 162 1.45 11.63 -16.46
N GLY A 163 1.82 10.38 -16.20
CA GLY A 163 2.83 10.02 -15.21
C GLY A 163 2.43 10.32 -13.76
N HIS A 164 1.15 10.57 -13.48
CA HIS A 164 0.68 10.76 -12.10
C HIS A 164 0.49 9.41 -11.40
N LEU A 165 0.74 9.40 -10.09
CA LEU A 165 0.41 8.26 -9.24
C LEU A 165 -1.05 8.37 -8.80
N TYR A 166 -1.88 7.43 -9.24
CA TYR A 166 -3.26 7.30 -8.82
C TYR A 166 -3.35 6.38 -7.61
N PHE A 167 -4.17 6.78 -6.64
CA PHE A 167 -4.49 6.03 -5.45
C PHE A 167 -6.00 5.78 -5.42
N MET A 168 -6.40 4.51 -5.46
CA MET A 168 -7.80 4.10 -5.39
C MET A 168 -8.18 3.87 -3.94
N MET A 169 -9.03 4.76 -3.43
CA MET A 169 -9.56 4.72 -2.08
C MET A 169 -11.04 4.35 -2.12
N GLY A 170 -11.48 3.51 -1.18
CA GLY A 170 -12.88 3.24 -0.94
C GLY A 170 -13.55 4.30 -0.05
N ASP A 171 -14.80 4.06 0.34
CA ASP A 171 -15.54 4.98 1.21
C ASP A 171 -15.10 4.91 2.69
N GLY A 172 -14.30 3.89 3.03
CA GLY A 172 -13.89 3.59 4.39
C GLY A 172 -15.06 3.20 5.28
N GLY A 173 -16.22 2.79 4.75
CA GLY A 173 -17.41 2.49 5.52
C GLY A 173 -17.24 1.35 6.54
N GLY A 174 -17.90 1.49 7.69
CA GLY A 174 -18.04 0.47 8.71
C GLY A 174 -19.26 -0.42 8.51
N ALA A 175 -19.58 -1.24 9.51
CA ALA A 175 -20.75 -2.13 9.47
C ALA A 175 -22.08 -1.37 9.36
N ARG A 176 -22.08 -0.08 9.69
CA ARG A 176 -23.24 0.83 9.60
C ARG A 176 -23.23 1.72 8.36
N GLY A 177 -22.37 1.43 7.37
CA GLY A 177 -22.16 2.27 6.20
C GLY A 177 -21.18 3.40 6.52
N ASP A 178 -21.55 4.64 6.22
CA ASP A 178 -20.70 5.83 6.44
C ASP A 178 -21.30 6.76 7.52
N PRO A 179 -21.22 6.39 8.82
CA PRO A 179 -21.88 7.14 9.89
C PRO A 179 -21.24 8.52 10.15
N PHE A 180 -20.07 8.79 9.56
CA PHE A 180 -19.35 10.05 9.71
C PHE A 180 -19.22 10.83 8.39
N ASN A 181 -19.96 10.42 7.34
CA ASN A 181 -19.99 11.06 6.04
C ASN A 181 -18.60 11.31 5.42
N PHE A 182 -17.67 10.38 5.64
CA PHE A 182 -16.31 10.46 5.14
C PHE A 182 -16.25 10.33 3.61
N ALA A 183 -17.16 9.58 3.00
CA ALA A 183 -17.21 9.39 1.55
C ALA A 183 -17.43 10.70 0.77
N GLN A 184 -17.91 11.75 1.44
CA GLN A 184 -18.21 13.05 0.83
C GLN A 184 -17.27 14.18 1.31
N ASN A 185 -16.32 13.87 2.19
CA ASN A 185 -15.50 14.89 2.83
C ASN A 185 -14.21 15.16 2.04
N LEU A 186 -14.21 16.26 1.28
CA LEU A 186 -13.06 16.73 0.48
C LEU A 186 -11.83 17.13 1.33
N MET A 187 -11.99 17.32 2.64
CA MET A 187 -10.87 17.67 3.54
C MET A 187 -10.06 16.45 4.01
N LEU A 188 -10.46 15.23 3.63
CA LEU A 188 -9.72 14.00 3.94
C LEU A 188 -8.52 13.77 3.03
N ILE A 189 -8.50 14.38 1.86
CA ILE A 189 -7.40 14.29 0.90
C ILE A 189 -6.52 15.54 1.11
N PRO A 190 -5.32 15.41 1.69
CA PRO A 190 -4.41 16.54 1.93
C PRO A 190 -3.87 17.17 0.64
#